data_AF-A0A6T6FF70-F1
#
_entry.id   AF-A0A6T6FF70-F1
#
_cell.length_a   1.000
_cell.length_b   1.000
_cell.length_c   1.000
_cell.angle_alpha   90.00
_cell.angle_beta   90.00
_cell.angle_gamma   90.00
#
_symmetry.space_group_name_H-M   'P 1'
#
loop_
_entity.id
_entity.type
_entity.pdbx_description
1 polymer ?
#
loop_
_entity_poly.entity_id
_entity_poly.type
_entity_poly.pdbx_seq_one_letter_code
_entity_poly.pdbx_strand_id
1 'polypeptide(L)'
;QDAVNFDQQCEIGKVVAFRRARVSDYGGKTLSASSGGTIIEPKVPETAQLQQWYSSNGGANMTAKSLSSSGGTGGRMDSFADRKVISDIKSQNLGMNSEKGDYLSFKGHFTFLRKSKEGGAWYTACPNPKDPCRNRCKVSQNTEGSWQCDRCSGTYATCDRKWIFSGIVTDATSSTWVSIFDEQATQMFNGATANDVFAEYSMNQDAYDGHFARANFTEWIFKCRVRNEMVNNEPRLKTQVVRMDPVNYVQESNDMLAALEKMKV
;
A
#
# COMPACT_ATOMS: atom_id res chain seq x y z
N GLN A 1 12.06 27.20 11.68
CA GLN A 1 13.14 26.96 12.66
C GLN A 1 12.64 26.24 13.91
N ASP A 2 11.33 26.22 14.19
CA ASP A 2 10.80 25.70 15.47
C ASP A 2 10.66 24.17 15.57
N ALA A 3 10.69 23.43 14.44
CA ALA A 3 10.61 21.97 14.47
C ALA A 3 11.94 21.29 14.84
N VAL A 4 13.08 21.98 14.67
CA VAL A 4 14.42 21.40 14.88
C VAL A 4 14.85 21.49 16.36
N ASN A 5 14.23 22.38 17.15
CA ASN A 5 14.56 22.61 18.56
C ASN A 5 13.48 22.12 19.54
N PHE A 6 12.40 21.50 19.06
CA PHE A 6 11.32 20.99 19.92
C PHE A 6 11.84 19.94 20.92
N ASP A 7 12.75 19.08 20.48
CA ASP A 7 13.37 18.03 21.29
C ASP A 7 14.25 18.58 22.43
N GLN A 8 14.70 19.83 22.35
CA GLN A 8 15.55 20.44 23.39
C GLN A 8 14.74 21.10 24.53
N GLN A 9 13.43 21.29 24.37
CA GLN A 9 12.57 21.97 25.35
C GLN A 9 11.44 21.08 25.90
N CYS A 10 11.19 19.92 25.29
CA CYS A 10 10.09 19.04 25.68
C CYS A 10 10.60 17.83 26.47
N GLU A 11 10.78 18.01 27.77
CA GLU A 11 11.12 16.92 28.69
C GLU A 11 9.93 15.95 28.91
N ILE A 12 10.25 14.71 29.32
CA ILE A 12 9.23 13.70 29.63
C ILE A 12 8.28 14.22 30.72
N GLY A 13 6.98 14.05 30.51
CA GLY A 13 5.93 14.44 31.46
C GLY A 13 5.44 15.88 31.32
N LYS A 14 5.98 16.67 30.39
CA LYS A 14 5.45 18.00 30.06
C LYS A 14 4.16 17.91 29.25
N VAL A 15 3.21 18.79 29.55
CA VAL A 15 1.94 18.92 28.80
C VAL A 15 2.15 19.84 27.62
N VAL A 16 1.68 19.43 26.44
CA VAL A 16 1.82 20.19 25.20
C VAL A 16 0.44 20.40 24.58
N ALA A 17 0.12 21.65 24.24
CA ALA A 17 -1.07 21.99 23.48
C ALA A 17 -0.75 22.24 22.00
N PHE A 18 -1.63 21.76 21.13
CA PHE A 18 -1.55 21.95 19.69
C PHE A 18 -2.71 22.82 19.22
N ARG A 19 -2.41 23.99 18.68
CA ARG A 19 -3.35 24.93 18.06
C ARG A 19 -3.32 24.75 16.54
N ARG A 20 -4.49 24.70 15.91
CA ARG A 20 -4.65 24.58 14.44
C ARG A 20 -3.88 23.39 13.85
N ALA A 21 -3.78 22.29 14.59
CA ALA A 21 -3.20 21.06 14.05
C ALA A 21 -4.07 20.54 12.90
N ARG A 22 -3.44 20.20 11.78
CA ARG A 22 -4.10 19.44 10.71
C ARG A 22 -4.18 17.99 11.16
N VAL A 23 -5.39 17.46 11.19
CA VAL A 23 -5.63 16.03 11.36
C VAL A 23 -5.41 15.34 10.01
N SER A 24 -4.63 14.28 10.00
CA SER A 24 -4.45 13.39 8.85
C SER A 24 -4.85 11.98 9.23
N ASP A 25 -5.45 11.28 8.27
CA ASP A 25 -5.88 9.90 8.43
C ASP A 25 -4.82 8.89 7.95
N TYR A 26 -3.63 9.40 7.61
CA TYR A 26 -2.49 8.60 7.18
C TYR A 26 -2.05 7.65 8.29
N GLY A 27 -2.09 6.35 8.00
CA GLY A 27 -1.65 5.30 8.92
C GLY A 27 -2.44 5.24 10.23
N GLY A 28 -3.61 5.86 10.37
CA GLY A 28 -4.36 5.96 11.64
C GLY A 28 -5.01 7.32 11.82
N LYS A 29 -4.80 7.95 12.98
CA LYS A 29 -5.02 9.39 13.17
C LYS A 29 -3.68 10.01 13.53
N THR A 30 -3.21 10.93 12.71
CA THR A 30 -1.97 11.68 12.93
C THR A 30 -2.27 13.18 13.00
N LEU A 31 -1.48 13.92 13.77
CA LEU A 31 -1.60 15.36 13.93
C LEU A 31 -0.32 16.01 13.41
N SER A 32 -0.45 16.99 12.53
CA SER A 32 0.66 17.85 12.11
C SER A 32 0.34 19.30 12.47
N ALA A 33 1.17 19.91 13.32
CA ALA A 33 1.08 21.32 13.66
C ALA A 33 2.09 22.14 12.82
N SER A 34 1.67 23.33 12.38
CA SER A 34 2.57 24.28 11.73
C SER A 34 3.49 24.97 12.75
N SER A 35 4.56 25.63 12.29
CA SER A 35 5.41 26.50 13.13
C SER A 35 4.54 27.47 13.95
N GLY A 36 4.81 27.59 15.25
CA GLY A 36 4.01 28.40 16.19
C GLY A 36 2.66 27.80 16.63
N GLY A 37 2.30 26.61 16.15
CA GLY A 37 1.09 25.89 16.55
C GLY A 37 1.23 25.04 17.82
N THR A 38 2.41 24.98 18.42
CA THR A 38 2.70 24.12 19.58
C THR A 38 3.07 24.97 20.79
N ILE A 39 2.46 24.70 21.94
CA ILE A 39 2.67 25.44 23.21
C ILE A 39 3.00 24.43 24.31
N ILE A 40 4.19 24.55 24.90
CA ILE A 40 4.61 23.73 26.05
C ILE A 40 4.10 24.39 27.34
N GLU A 41 3.56 23.57 28.25
CA GLU A 41 2.97 23.98 29.53
C GLU A 41 2.03 25.19 29.41
N PRO A 42 0.93 25.05 28.65
CA PRO A 42 -0.02 26.15 28.51
C PRO A 42 -0.60 26.50 29.88
N LYS A 43 -0.77 27.80 30.15
CA LYS A 43 -1.33 28.31 31.41
C LYS A 43 -2.86 28.18 31.43
N VAL A 44 -3.34 26.94 31.43
CA VAL A 44 -4.77 26.59 31.48
C VAL A 44 -5.01 25.52 32.56
N PRO A 45 -6.22 25.44 33.15
CA PRO A 45 -6.51 24.50 34.23
C PRO A 45 -6.24 23.03 33.89
N GLU A 46 -6.47 22.63 32.63
CA GLU A 46 -6.28 21.27 32.12
C GLU A 46 -4.83 20.80 32.21
N THR A 47 -3.86 21.72 32.18
CA THR A 47 -2.44 21.41 32.34
C THR A 47 -2.16 20.78 33.69
N ALA A 48 -2.67 21.39 34.77
CA ALA A 48 -2.49 20.86 36.12
C ALA A 48 -3.20 19.49 36.28
N GLN A 49 -4.39 19.34 35.70
CA GLN A 49 -5.12 18.08 35.71
C GLN A 49 -4.36 16.95 35.03
N LEU A 50 -3.80 17.21 33.84
CA LEU A 50 -2.99 16.23 33.09
C LEU A 50 -1.67 15.90 33.78
N GLN A 51 -0.99 16.89 34.37
CA GLN A 51 0.24 16.67 35.14
C GLN A 51 -0.02 15.79 36.37
N GLN A 52 -1.11 16.05 37.10
CA GLN A 52 -1.51 15.25 38.25
C GLN A 52 -1.88 13.83 37.83
N TRP A 53 -2.67 13.67 36.77
CA TRP A 53 -3.01 12.36 36.23
C TRP A 53 -1.75 11.57 35.81
N TYR A 54 -0.83 12.21 35.10
CA TYR A 54 0.40 11.57 34.63
C TYR A 54 1.30 11.11 35.80
N SER A 55 1.46 11.96 36.81
CA SER A 55 2.38 11.73 37.94
C SER A 55 1.80 10.85 39.04
N SER A 56 0.51 10.99 39.36
CA SER A 56 -0.11 10.37 40.54
C SER A 56 -0.99 9.17 40.21
N ASN A 57 -1.60 9.12 39.02
CA ASN A 57 -2.58 8.07 38.66
C ASN A 57 -1.99 7.02 37.72
N GLY A 58 -0.66 6.87 37.70
CA GLY A 58 0.02 5.83 36.94
C GLY A 58 0.13 6.10 35.44
N GLY A 59 -0.23 7.29 34.94
CA GLY A 59 -0.11 7.64 33.52
C GLY A 59 1.32 7.47 32.98
N ALA A 60 2.34 7.78 33.79
CA ALA A 60 3.76 7.53 33.47
C ALA A 60 4.11 6.05 33.25
N ASN A 61 3.33 5.12 33.83
CA ASN A 61 3.55 3.67 33.73
C ASN A 61 2.59 2.99 32.74
N MET A 62 1.72 3.76 32.07
CA MET A 62 0.79 3.23 31.08
C MET A 62 1.46 3.12 29.70
N THR A 63 1.23 2.00 29.02
CA THR A 63 1.61 1.85 27.61
C THR A 63 0.57 2.55 26.74
N ALA A 64 0.97 3.58 26.01
CA ALA A 64 0.09 4.27 25.07
C ALA A 64 -0.41 3.32 23.99
N LYS A 65 -1.73 3.34 23.73
CA LYS A 65 -2.33 2.56 22.66
C LYS A 65 -2.11 3.30 21.34
N SER A 66 -1.35 2.70 20.43
CA SER A 66 -1.13 3.33 19.13
C SER A 66 -2.44 3.42 18.34
N LEU A 67 -2.81 4.64 17.94
CA LEU A 67 -3.88 4.89 16.97
C LEU A 67 -3.42 4.67 15.54
N SER A 68 -2.11 4.42 15.33
CA SER A 68 -1.62 4.08 14.01
C SER A 68 -1.98 2.63 13.67
N SER A 69 -2.79 2.45 12.62
CA SER A 69 -3.03 1.14 12.04
C SER A 69 -1.80 0.76 11.22
N SER A 70 -1.02 -0.20 11.70
CA SER A 70 -0.11 -1.01 10.88
C SER A 70 -0.91 -1.92 9.94
N GLY A 71 -1.76 -1.32 9.11
CA GLY A 71 -2.65 -2.03 8.21
C GLY A 71 -1.91 -2.49 6.96
N GLY A 72 -1.61 -3.78 6.88
CA GLY A 72 -1.26 -4.50 5.66
C GLY A 72 -0.04 -3.97 4.87
N THR A 73 0.37 -4.74 3.86
CA THR A 73 1.40 -4.31 2.91
C THR A 73 0.76 -3.34 1.91
N GLY A 74 0.50 -2.09 2.31
CA GLY A 74 -0.11 -1.08 1.44
C GLY A 74 -0.68 0.14 2.14
N GLY A 75 -0.90 0.07 3.46
CA GLY A 75 -1.43 1.19 4.25
C GLY A 75 -2.87 1.58 3.85
N ARG A 76 -3.30 2.75 4.34
CA ARG A 76 -4.58 3.35 3.94
C ARG A 76 -4.48 3.95 2.55
N MET A 77 -5.58 3.92 1.79
CA MET A 77 -5.70 4.66 0.54
C MET A 77 -5.64 6.16 0.83
N ASP A 78 -4.96 6.93 -0.02
CA ASP A 78 -4.84 8.38 0.18
C ASP A 78 -6.18 9.09 -0.13
N SER A 79 -6.42 10.21 0.54
CA SER A 79 -7.63 11.02 0.34
C SER A 79 -7.67 11.59 -1.08
N PHE A 80 -8.85 11.96 -1.59
CA PHE A 80 -8.98 12.54 -2.92
C PHE A 80 -8.01 13.72 -3.16
N ALA A 81 -7.85 14.59 -2.16
CA ALA A 81 -6.98 15.77 -2.24
C ALA A 81 -5.47 15.44 -2.27
N ASP A 82 -5.08 14.27 -1.75
CA ASP A 82 -3.68 13.84 -1.71
C ASP A 82 -3.34 12.87 -2.87
N ARG A 83 -4.31 12.50 -3.70
CA ARG A 83 -4.09 11.70 -4.91
C ARG A 83 -3.30 12.50 -5.94
N LYS A 84 -2.47 11.77 -6.69
CA LYS A 84 -1.66 12.27 -7.80
C LYS A 84 -2.21 11.75 -9.12
N VAL A 85 -1.57 12.16 -10.21
CA VAL A 85 -1.78 11.60 -11.55
C VAL A 85 -0.57 10.77 -11.99
N ILE A 86 -0.73 9.89 -12.97
CA ILE A 86 0.35 9.01 -13.43
C ILE A 86 1.54 9.80 -13.97
N SER A 87 1.31 10.95 -14.62
CA SER A 87 2.41 11.81 -15.10
C SER A 87 3.31 12.32 -13.97
N ASP A 88 2.83 12.37 -12.73
CA ASP A 88 3.62 12.79 -11.56
C ASP A 88 4.78 11.85 -11.25
N ILE A 89 4.70 10.59 -11.66
CA ILE A 89 5.81 9.64 -11.52
C ILE A 89 7.07 10.21 -12.17
N LYS A 90 6.93 10.77 -13.37
CA LYS A 90 8.04 11.36 -14.12
C LYS A 90 8.31 12.80 -13.69
N SER A 91 7.29 13.65 -13.58
CA SER A 91 7.51 15.09 -13.31
C SER A 91 8.09 15.34 -11.91
N GLN A 92 7.82 14.46 -10.94
CA GLN A 92 8.32 14.57 -9.57
C GLN A 92 9.46 13.58 -9.26
N ASN A 93 9.99 12.89 -10.27
CA ASN A 93 11.08 11.90 -10.13
C ASN A 93 10.82 10.84 -9.05
N LEU A 94 9.59 10.35 -8.94
CA LEU A 94 9.20 9.37 -7.91
C LEU A 94 9.97 8.06 -8.10
N GLY A 95 10.46 7.50 -7.01
CA GLY A 95 11.18 6.23 -6.94
C GLY A 95 12.67 6.30 -7.31
N MET A 96 13.19 7.48 -7.70
CA MET A 96 14.60 7.63 -8.09
C MET A 96 15.55 7.74 -6.89
N ASN A 97 15.14 8.46 -5.83
CA ASN A 97 16.02 8.82 -4.71
C ASN A 97 15.71 8.07 -3.41
N SER A 98 14.67 7.23 -3.41
CA SER A 98 14.19 6.54 -2.22
C SER A 98 14.53 5.05 -2.26
N GLU A 99 15.36 4.61 -1.32
CA GLU A 99 15.65 3.18 -1.15
C GLU A 99 14.39 2.40 -0.76
N LYS A 100 13.47 3.02 -0.02
CA LYS A 100 12.18 2.43 0.32
C LYS A 100 11.14 2.58 -0.79
N GLY A 101 11.45 3.29 -1.87
CA GLY A 101 10.48 3.69 -2.90
C GLY A 101 9.53 4.77 -2.42
N ASP A 102 8.91 5.45 -3.37
CA ASP A 102 7.89 6.48 -3.14
C ASP A 102 6.50 5.89 -3.35
N TYR A 103 5.50 6.47 -2.68
CA TYR A 103 4.12 6.03 -2.81
C TYR A 103 3.30 7.13 -3.49
N LEU A 104 2.38 6.70 -4.34
CA LEU A 104 1.36 7.57 -4.91
C LEU A 104 0.04 6.81 -4.99
N SER A 105 -1.07 7.52 -4.82
CA SER A 105 -2.39 7.00 -5.13
C SER A 105 -3.01 7.78 -6.27
N PHE A 106 -3.75 7.10 -7.15
CA PHE A 106 -4.40 7.71 -8.30
C PHE A 106 -5.61 6.87 -8.75
N LYS A 107 -6.57 7.51 -9.41
CA LYS A 107 -7.66 6.83 -10.12
C LYS A 107 -7.19 6.46 -11.53
N GLY A 108 -7.44 5.25 -11.98
CA GLY A 108 -7.12 4.82 -13.35
C GLY A 108 -7.86 3.56 -13.77
N HIS A 109 -7.58 3.08 -14.97
CA HIS A 109 -8.13 1.82 -15.49
C HIS A 109 -7.02 0.95 -16.08
N PHE A 110 -7.21 -0.37 -15.99
CA PHE A 110 -6.34 -1.31 -16.72
C PHE A 110 -6.61 -1.21 -18.21
N THR A 111 -5.57 -1.08 -19.03
CA THR A 111 -5.70 -1.08 -20.50
C THR A 111 -5.09 -2.33 -21.12
N PHE A 112 -4.17 -2.98 -20.40
CA PHE A 112 -3.55 -4.22 -20.79
C PHE A 112 -3.17 -5.05 -19.56
N LEU A 113 -3.42 -6.36 -19.61
CA LEU A 113 -2.95 -7.31 -18.61
C LEU A 113 -2.14 -8.41 -19.30
N ARG A 114 -0.91 -8.65 -18.81
CA ARG A 114 -0.06 -9.71 -19.34
C ARG A 114 -0.53 -11.06 -18.81
N LYS A 115 -1.43 -11.69 -19.58
CA LYS A 115 -1.98 -13.02 -19.29
C LYS A 115 -0.98 -14.16 -19.49
N SER A 116 0.10 -13.99 -20.26
CA SER A 116 1.06 -15.07 -20.51
C SER A 116 2.49 -14.73 -20.07
N LYS A 117 2.99 -15.59 -19.19
CA LYS A 117 4.40 -15.89 -18.97
C LYS A 117 4.53 -17.41 -19.06
N GLU A 118 5.66 -17.94 -19.50
CA GLU A 118 5.91 -19.39 -19.43
C GLU A 118 5.62 -19.89 -18.01
N GLY A 119 4.70 -20.85 -17.87
CA GLY A 119 4.25 -21.38 -16.58
C GLY A 119 3.04 -20.68 -15.94
N GLY A 120 2.40 -19.72 -16.62
CA GLY A 120 1.19 -19.02 -16.17
C GLY A 120 1.45 -17.68 -15.45
N ALA A 121 0.39 -17.02 -14.99
CA ALA A 121 0.44 -15.71 -14.34
C ALA A 121 0.67 -15.80 -12.82
N TRP A 122 1.40 -16.81 -12.35
CA TRP A 122 1.66 -17.08 -10.94
C TRP A 122 3.08 -17.58 -10.71
N TYR A 123 3.47 -17.65 -9.44
CA TYR A 123 4.61 -18.42 -8.98
C TYR A 123 4.17 -19.50 -7.99
N THR A 124 5.00 -20.53 -7.84
CA THR A 124 4.81 -21.62 -6.88
C THR A 124 5.41 -21.24 -5.55
N ALA A 125 4.61 -21.31 -4.50
CA ALA A 125 4.93 -20.89 -3.14
C ALA A 125 4.82 -22.06 -2.15
N CYS A 126 5.59 -21.97 -1.08
CA CYS A 126 5.60 -22.93 0.02
C CYS A 126 4.22 -22.95 0.70
N PRO A 127 3.57 -24.11 0.91
CA PRO A 127 2.23 -24.18 1.49
C PRO A 127 2.22 -23.96 3.03
N ASN A 128 3.36 -23.73 3.66
CA ASN A 128 3.44 -23.49 5.11
C ASN A 128 2.93 -22.08 5.47
N PRO A 129 1.84 -21.96 6.27
CA PRO A 129 1.26 -20.68 6.66
C PRO A 129 1.98 -19.99 7.80
N LYS A 130 2.87 -20.70 8.50
CA LYS A 130 3.60 -20.17 9.65
C LYS A 130 4.89 -19.48 9.21
N ASP A 131 5.48 -18.73 10.14
CA ASP A 131 6.84 -18.27 9.99
C ASP A 131 7.80 -19.47 9.80
N PRO A 132 8.79 -19.36 8.90
CA PRO A 132 9.22 -18.15 8.18
C PRO A 132 8.56 -17.94 6.79
N CYS A 133 7.58 -18.79 6.41
CA CYS A 133 7.12 -18.89 5.01
C CYS A 133 5.87 -18.07 4.67
N ARG A 134 4.84 -18.10 5.53
CA ARG A 134 3.57 -17.36 5.35
C ARG A 134 2.93 -17.52 3.96
N ASN A 135 3.00 -18.71 3.37
CA ASN A 135 2.53 -19.01 2.00
C ASN A 135 3.12 -18.13 0.87
N ARG A 136 4.32 -17.56 1.06
CA ARG A 136 4.90 -16.58 0.11
C ARG A 136 6.29 -16.92 -0.40
N CYS A 137 6.95 -17.92 0.18
CA CYS A 137 8.30 -18.29 -0.23
C CYS A 137 8.26 -19.09 -1.52
N LYS A 138 8.98 -18.66 -2.55
CA LYS A 138 9.06 -19.42 -3.80
C LYS A 138 9.65 -20.81 -3.53
N VAL A 139 9.06 -21.82 -4.15
CA VAL A 139 9.52 -23.22 -4.08
C VAL A 139 9.84 -23.75 -5.48
N SER A 140 10.75 -24.72 -5.51
CA SER A 140 11.16 -25.42 -6.74
C SER A 140 10.78 -26.88 -6.65
N GLN A 141 10.45 -27.49 -7.78
CA GLN A 141 10.14 -28.91 -7.85
C GLN A 141 11.41 -29.73 -8.04
N ASN A 142 11.60 -30.79 -7.27
CA ASN A 142 12.70 -31.72 -7.45
C ASN A 142 12.37 -32.78 -8.53
N THR A 143 13.34 -33.62 -8.88
CA THR A 143 13.20 -34.69 -9.89
C THR A 143 12.15 -35.74 -9.54
N GLU A 144 11.81 -35.89 -8.27
CA GLU A 144 10.79 -36.83 -7.77
C GLU A 144 9.37 -36.21 -7.77
N GLY A 145 9.24 -34.95 -8.17
CA GLY A 145 7.96 -34.23 -8.24
C GLY A 145 7.54 -33.52 -6.95
N SER A 146 8.33 -33.59 -5.87
CA SER A 146 8.08 -32.88 -4.62
C SER A 146 8.59 -31.43 -4.65
N TRP A 147 7.98 -30.56 -3.84
CA TRP A 147 8.30 -29.14 -3.75
C TRP A 147 9.20 -28.84 -2.56
N GLN A 148 10.36 -28.23 -2.82
CA GLN A 148 11.35 -27.90 -1.81
C GLN A 148 11.35 -26.39 -1.53
N CYS A 149 11.36 -26.05 -0.24
CA CYS A 149 11.43 -24.67 0.24
C CYS A 149 12.74 -24.41 0.99
N ASP A 150 13.63 -23.59 0.42
CA ASP A 150 14.91 -23.25 1.04
C ASP A 150 14.76 -22.49 2.36
N ARG A 151 13.66 -21.73 2.52
CA ARG A 151 13.48 -20.89 3.71
C ARG A 151 13.12 -21.68 4.97
N CYS A 152 12.26 -22.68 4.87
CA CYS A 152 11.90 -23.52 6.02
C CYS A 152 12.51 -24.93 5.94
N SER A 153 13.33 -25.20 4.92
CA SER A 153 13.90 -26.53 4.64
C SER A 153 12.84 -27.64 4.52
N GLY A 154 11.62 -27.27 4.14
CA GLY A 154 10.48 -28.18 4.05
C GLY A 154 10.35 -28.83 2.68
N THR A 155 9.90 -30.09 2.65
CA THR A 155 9.54 -30.81 1.42
C THR A 155 8.04 -31.11 1.43
N TYR A 156 7.35 -30.80 0.34
CA TYR A 156 5.90 -30.85 0.24
C TYR A 156 5.44 -31.59 -1.02
N ALA A 157 4.33 -32.33 -0.94
CA ALA A 157 3.74 -32.98 -2.11
C ALA A 157 3.07 -31.96 -3.06
N THR A 158 2.64 -30.82 -2.55
CA THR A 158 1.95 -29.75 -3.29
C THR A 158 2.60 -28.39 -3.04
N CYS A 159 2.23 -27.40 -3.84
CA CYS A 159 2.58 -26.00 -3.62
C CYS A 159 1.33 -25.12 -3.69
N ASP A 160 1.43 -23.91 -3.14
CA ASP A 160 0.44 -22.86 -3.33
C ASP A 160 0.81 -22.00 -4.53
N ARG A 161 -0.11 -21.76 -5.46
CA ARG A 161 0.09 -20.77 -6.51
C ARG A 161 -0.32 -19.40 -6.02
N LYS A 162 0.50 -18.41 -6.35
CA LYS A 162 0.31 -17.02 -5.98
C LYS A 162 0.38 -16.14 -7.22
N TRP A 163 -0.63 -15.32 -7.46
CA TRP A 163 -0.66 -14.47 -8.65
C TRP A 163 0.56 -13.56 -8.69
N ILE A 164 1.17 -13.46 -9.87
CA ILE A 164 2.20 -12.49 -10.20
C ILE A 164 2.18 -12.21 -11.70
N PHE A 165 1.76 -11.01 -12.07
CA PHE A 165 1.81 -10.57 -13.47
C PHE A 165 1.95 -9.06 -13.54
N SER A 166 2.12 -8.56 -14.76
CA SER A 166 2.24 -7.13 -15.03
C SER A 166 1.11 -6.68 -15.94
N GLY A 167 0.74 -5.41 -15.85
CA GLY A 167 -0.23 -4.79 -16.73
C GLY A 167 0.11 -3.33 -16.98
N ILE A 168 -0.69 -2.68 -17.79
CA ILE A 168 -0.65 -1.24 -18.01
C ILE A 168 -1.90 -0.63 -17.37
N VAL A 169 -1.68 0.41 -16.57
CA VAL A 169 -2.74 1.26 -16.03
C VAL A 169 -2.61 2.64 -16.65
N THR A 170 -3.75 3.22 -17.01
CA THR A 170 -3.84 4.50 -17.71
C THR A 170 -4.79 5.43 -16.95
N ASP A 171 -4.44 6.72 -16.93
CA ASP A 171 -5.31 7.83 -16.51
C ASP A 171 -5.35 8.90 -17.62
N ALA A 172 -5.96 10.05 -17.35
CA ALA A 172 -6.06 11.12 -18.34
C ALA A 172 -4.71 11.75 -18.73
N THR A 173 -3.62 11.47 -17.99
CA THR A 173 -2.33 12.15 -18.13
C THR A 173 -1.25 11.27 -18.75
N SER A 174 -1.25 9.96 -18.46
CA SER A 174 -0.21 9.04 -18.88
C SER A 174 -0.62 7.58 -18.70
N SER A 175 0.28 6.66 -19.04
CA SER A 175 0.18 5.23 -18.76
C SER A 175 1.45 4.73 -18.06
N THR A 176 1.31 3.73 -17.20
CA THR A 176 2.46 3.11 -16.51
C THR A 176 2.32 1.60 -16.42
N TRP A 177 3.45 0.91 -16.52
CA TRP A 177 3.51 -0.53 -16.25
C TRP A 177 3.47 -0.76 -14.74
N VAL A 178 2.57 -1.64 -14.31
CA VAL A 178 2.41 -2.02 -12.90
C VAL A 178 2.62 -3.51 -12.71
N SER A 179 3.20 -3.89 -11.56
CA SER A 179 3.24 -5.27 -11.08
C SER A 179 2.07 -5.51 -10.13
N ILE A 180 1.38 -6.64 -10.32
CA ILE A 180 0.17 -7.04 -9.60
C ILE A 180 0.47 -8.37 -8.90
N PHE A 181 0.16 -8.45 -7.61
CA PHE A 181 0.43 -9.63 -6.77
C PHE A 181 -0.87 -10.26 -6.27
N ASP A 182 -0.73 -11.42 -5.64
CA ASP A 182 -1.80 -12.31 -5.15
C ASP A 182 -3.04 -11.62 -4.62
N GLU A 183 -2.89 -10.70 -3.66
CA GLU A 183 -4.01 -10.02 -3.00
C GLU A 183 -4.81 -9.15 -3.98
N GLN A 184 -4.12 -8.31 -4.75
CA GLN A 184 -4.73 -7.41 -5.73
C GLN A 184 -5.35 -8.19 -6.89
N ALA A 185 -4.67 -9.22 -7.39
CA ALA A 185 -5.20 -10.07 -8.46
C ALA A 185 -6.44 -10.86 -8.02
N THR A 186 -6.42 -11.43 -6.81
CA THR A 186 -7.58 -12.15 -6.25
C THR A 186 -8.78 -11.23 -6.13
N GLN A 187 -8.59 -10.00 -5.64
CA GLN A 187 -9.66 -8.99 -5.60
C GLN A 187 -10.18 -8.64 -6.99
N MET A 188 -9.27 -8.40 -7.95
CA MET A 188 -9.61 -8.09 -9.35
C MET A 188 -10.39 -9.21 -10.03
N PHE A 189 -10.06 -10.47 -9.73
CA PHE A 189 -10.73 -11.65 -10.28
C PHE A 189 -11.88 -12.17 -9.40
N ASN A 190 -12.50 -11.27 -8.63
CA ASN A 190 -13.69 -11.56 -7.83
C ASN A 190 -13.52 -12.77 -6.89
N GLY A 191 -12.36 -12.87 -6.25
CA GLY A 191 -12.02 -13.91 -5.28
C GLY A 191 -11.31 -15.13 -5.86
N ALA A 192 -11.15 -15.24 -7.18
CA ALA A 192 -10.48 -16.39 -7.79
C ALA A 192 -8.99 -16.43 -7.45
N THR A 193 -8.55 -17.51 -6.80
CA THR A 193 -7.14 -17.71 -6.48
C THR A 193 -6.38 -18.31 -7.66
N ALA A 194 -5.05 -18.17 -7.66
CA ALA A 194 -4.22 -18.78 -8.70
C ALA A 194 -4.27 -20.31 -8.68
N ASN A 195 -4.61 -20.92 -7.53
CA ASN A 195 -4.83 -22.36 -7.45
C ASN A 195 -6.11 -22.77 -8.19
N ASP A 196 -7.21 -22.02 -8.02
CA ASP A 196 -8.50 -22.30 -8.66
C ASP A 196 -8.36 -22.25 -10.19
N VAL A 197 -7.67 -21.22 -10.68
CA VAL A 197 -7.53 -20.93 -12.12
C VAL A 197 -6.43 -21.77 -12.79
N PHE A 198 -5.59 -22.48 -12.02
CA PHE A 198 -4.51 -23.29 -12.59
C PHE A 198 -5.01 -24.42 -13.49
N ALA A 199 -6.12 -25.08 -13.13
CA ALA A 199 -6.69 -26.16 -13.94
C ALA A 199 -7.18 -25.62 -15.30
N GLU A 200 -7.81 -24.44 -15.30
CA GLU A 200 -8.30 -23.77 -16.51
C GLU A 200 -7.17 -23.45 -17.48
N TYR A 201 -6.01 -23.03 -16.98
CA TYR A 201 -4.86 -22.70 -17.84
C TYR A 201 -4.36 -23.85 -18.71
N SER A 202 -4.54 -25.11 -18.27
CA SER A 202 -4.16 -26.28 -19.07
C SER A 202 -5.33 -26.91 -19.82
N MET A 203 -6.55 -26.80 -19.29
CA MET A 203 -7.72 -27.56 -19.77
C MET A 203 -8.80 -26.71 -20.44
N ASN A 204 -8.81 -25.40 -20.18
CA ASN A 204 -9.83 -24.47 -20.66
C ASN A 204 -9.26 -23.05 -20.78
N GLN A 205 -8.47 -22.83 -21.84
CA GLN A 205 -7.80 -21.54 -22.08
C GLN A 205 -8.78 -20.37 -22.21
N ASP A 206 -10.00 -20.60 -22.70
CA ASP A 206 -11.02 -19.55 -22.85
C ASP A 206 -11.54 -19.08 -21.48
N ALA A 207 -11.73 -20.00 -20.52
CA ALA A 207 -12.08 -19.64 -19.15
C ALA A 207 -10.98 -18.80 -18.49
N TYR A 208 -9.73 -19.24 -18.63
CA TYR A 208 -8.54 -18.52 -18.16
C TYR A 208 -8.48 -17.10 -18.75
N ASP A 209 -8.58 -16.98 -20.08
CA ASP A 209 -8.54 -15.71 -20.79
C ASP A 209 -9.71 -14.81 -20.40
N GLY A 210 -10.87 -15.40 -20.10
CA GLY A 210 -12.06 -14.70 -19.62
C GLY A 210 -11.84 -13.91 -18.32
N HIS A 211 -11.00 -14.40 -17.40
CA HIS A 211 -10.65 -13.66 -16.18
C HIS A 211 -9.94 -12.33 -16.51
N PHE A 212 -8.95 -12.38 -17.39
CA PHE A 212 -8.19 -11.20 -17.82
C PHE A 212 -9.03 -10.27 -18.68
N ALA A 213 -9.88 -10.82 -19.56
CA ALA A 213 -10.77 -10.04 -20.41
C ALA A 213 -11.77 -9.21 -19.58
N ARG A 214 -12.39 -9.82 -18.56
CA ARG A 214 -13.32 -9.12 -17.65
C ARG A 214 -12.63 -8.06 -16.79
N ALA A 215 -11.38 -8.29 -16.42
CA ALA A 215 -10.59 -7.35 -15.61
C ALA A 215 -10.05 -6.17 -16.44
N ASN A 216 -9.91 -6.33 -17.76
CA ASN A 216 -9.45 -5.24 -18.61
C ASN A 216 -10.49 -4.11 -18.65
N PHE A 217 -10.02 -2.86 -18.72
CA PHE A 217 -10.84 -1.65 -18.67
C PHE A 217 -11.68 -1.44 -17.39
N THR A 218 -11.40 -2.20 -16.32
CA THR A 218 -11.98 -1.91 -15.01
C THR A 218 -11.28 -0.72 -14.35
N GLU A 219 -12.06 0.17 -13.75
CA GLU A 219 -11.59 1.36 -13.03
C GLU A 219 -11.36 1.07 -11.53
N TRP A 220 -10.27 1.61 -11.00
CA TRP A 220 -9.90 1.46 -9.59
C TRP A 220 -9.23 2.72 -9.04
N ILE A 221 -9.24 2.85 -7.72
CA ILE A 221 -8.31 3.72 -7.01
C ILE A 221 -7.10 2.86 -6.64
N PHE A 222 -5.94 3.18 -7.20
CA PHE A 222 -4.69 2.48 -6.95
C PHE A 222 -3.89 3.21 -5.89
N LYS A 223 -3.20 2.44 -5.04
CA LYS A 223 -2.01 2.90 -4.33
C LYS A 223 -0.84 2.09 -4.83
N CYS A 224 0.17 2.79 -5.33
CA CYS A 224 1.33 2.22 -5.96
C CYS A 224 2.60 2.61 -5.20
N ARG A 225 3.54 1.67 -5.13
CA ARG A 225 4.92 1.92 -4.73
C ARG A 225 5.78 2.00 -5.98
N VAL A 226 6.52 3.09 -6.13
CA VAL A 226 7.45 3.32 -7.24
C VAL A 226 8.87 3.26 -6.69
N ARG A 227 9.71 2.40 -7.24
CA ARG A 227 11.10 2.25 -6.81
C ARG A 227 11.99 1.92 -7.99
N ASN A 228 13.20 2.47 -7.99
CA ASN A 228 14.25 2.04 -8.90
C ASN A 228 14.85 0.70 -8.45
N GLU A 229 14.88 -0.29 -9.34
CA GLU A 229 15.49 -1.60 -9.12
C GLU A 229 16.58 -1.87 -10.15
N MET A 230 17.71 -2.43 -9.73
CA MET A 230 18.74 -2.90 -10.64
C MET A 230 18.33 -4.26 -11.23
N VAL A 231 18.04 -4.28 -12.53
CA VAL A 231 17.73 -5.50 -13.28
C VAL A 231 18.83 -5.68 -14.32
N ASN A 232 19.62 -6.75 -14.22
CA ASN A 232 20.78 -6.98 -15.10
C ASN A 232 21.76 -5.79 -15.13
N ASN A 233 22.04 -5.19 -13.97
CA ASN A 233 22.85 -3.96 -13.81
C ASN A 233 22.30 -2.69 -14.48
N GLU A 234 21.07 -2.72 -15.00
CA GLU A 234 20.38 -1.52 -15.48
C GLU A 234 19.36 -1.03 -14.44
N PRO A 235 19.37 0.27 -14.10
CA PRO A 235 18.33 0.85 -13.27
C PRO A 235 17.00 0.84 -14.03
N ARG A 236 15.98 0.20 -13.45
CA ARG A 236 14.62 0.18 -13.98
C ARG A 236 13.65 0.67 -12.92
N LEU A 237 12.92 1.73 -13.25
CA LEU A 237 11.83 2.21 -12.43
C LEU A 237 10.67 1.21 -12.50
N LYS A 238 10.29 0.64 -11.35
CA LYS A 238 9.15 -0.27 -11.23
C LYS A 238 8.04 0.35 -10.41
N THR A 239 6.82 0.19 -10.90
CA THR A 239 5.59 0.50 -10.18
C THR A 239 4.94 -0.80 -9.73
N GLN A 240 4.66 -0.93 -8.44
CA GLN A 240 3.96 -2.06 -7.84
C GLN A 240 2.64 -1.58 -7.28
N VAL A 241 1.53 -2.25 -7.63
CA VAL A 241 0.26 -2.02 -6.94
C VAL A 241 0.37 -2.65 -5.55
N VAL A 242 0.28 -1.82 -4.52
CA VAL A 242 0.29 -2.28 -3.11
C VAL A 242 -1.11 -2.34 -2.52
N ARG A 243 -2.06 -1.60 -3.11
CA ARG A 243 -3.48 -1.66 -2.79
C ARG A 243 -4.30 -1.17 -3.97
N MET A 244 -5.50 -1.73 -4.15
CA MET A 244 -6.49 -1.23 -5.08
C MET A 244 -7.87 -1.31 -4.43
N ASP A 245 -8.66 -0.25 -4.56
CA ASP A 245 -10.03 -0.21 -4.05
C ASP A 245 -10.98 0.08 -5.23
N PRO A 246 -12.17 -0.56 -5.29
CA PRO A 246 -13.15 -0.25 -6.33
C PRO A 246 -13.61 1.20 -6.20
N VAL A 247 -13.92 1.84 -7.33
CA VAL A 247 -14.37 3.23 -7.34
C VAL A 247 -15.79 3.32 -6.78
N ASN A 248 -15.98 4.08 -5.70
CA ASN A 248 -17.30 4.53 -5.27
C ASN A 248 -17.67 5.79 -6.07
N TYR A 249 -18.43 5.63 -7.15
CA TYR A 249 -18.76 6.74 -8.06
C TYR A 249 -19.50 7.89 -7.39
N VAL A 250 -20.34 7.63 -6.38
CA VAL A 250 -21.06 8.68 -5.64
C VAL A 250 -20.08 9.52 -4.85
N GLN A 251 -19.20 8.87 -4.07
CA GLN A 251 -18.18 9.57 -3.28
C GLN A 251 -17.20 10.31 -4.19
N GLU A 252 -16.71 9.66 -5.25
CA GLU A 252 -15.77 10.24 -6.20
C GLU A 252 -16.37 11.48 -6.88
N SER A 253 -17.65 11.45 -7.26
CA SER A 253 -18.34 12.60 -7.86
C SER A 253 -18.47 13.76 -6.88
N ASN A 254 -18.81 13.49 -5.63
CA ASN A 254 -18.89 14.52 -4.58
C ASN A 254 -17.51 15.16 -4.32
N ASP A 255 -16.46 14.35 -4.25
CA ASP A 255 -15.09 14.84 -4.04
C ASP A 255 -14.61 15.70 -5.21
N MET A 256 -14.91 15.28 -6.45
CA MET A 256 -14.63 16.08 -7.65
C MET A 256 -15.38 17.41 -7.65
N LEU A 257 -16.68 17.42 -7.31
CA LEU A 257 -17.47 18.66 -7.20
C LEU A 257 -16.89 19.60 -6.14
N ALA A 258 -16.54 19.08 -4.96
CA ALA A 258 -15.92 19.87 -3.90
C ALA A 258 -14.55 20.42 -4.31
N ALA A 259 -13.78 19.71 -5.14
CA ALA A 259 -12.53 20.20 -5.69
C ALA A 259 -12.75 21.32 -6.72
N LEU A 260 -13.74 21.17 -7.61
CA LEU A 260 -14.11 22.19 -8.59
C LEU A 260 -14.60 23.48 -7.92
N GLU A 261 -15.38 23.38 -6.84
CA GLU A 261 -15.82 24.55 -6.07
C GLU A 261 -14.65 25.35 -5.51
N LYS A 262 -13.60 24.67 -5.02
CA LYS A 262 -12.37 25.33 -4.53
C LYS A 262 -11.54 25.97 -5.64
N MET A 263 -11.74 25.57 -6.90
CA MET A 263 -11.06 26.12 -8.07
C MET A 263 -11.79 27.34 -8.67
N LYS A 264 -13.04 27.59 -8.29
CA LYS A 264 -13.76 28.80 -8.71
C LYS A 264 -13.13 30.01 -8.00
N VAL A 265 -12.27 30.71 -8.74
CA VAL A 265 -11.74 32.04 -8.41
C VAL A 265 -12.82 33.09 -8.64
#